data_AF-A0A6P0MKJ7-F1
#
_entry.id   AF-A0A6P0MKJ7-F1
#
_cell.length_a   1.000
_cell.length_b   1.000
_cell.length_c   1.000
_cell.angle_alpha   90.00
_cell.angle_beta   90.00
_cell.angle_gamma   90.00
#
_symmetry.space_group_name_H-M   'P 1'
#
loop_
_entity.id
_entity.type
_entity.pdbx_description
1 polymer ?
#
loop_
_entity_poly.entity_id
_entity_poly.type
_entity_poly.pdbx_seq_one_letter_code
_entity_poly.pdbx_strand_id
1 'polypeptide(L)'
;MSFTQDVKSLDVIPQDVIPEDIIFPPGEIESNEPPLETYLHLQQMLLLIKCLDWLWRERNDYFATGNLTIYYSPQQRKSEDFRGPDFFVVLNTENKPRKSWVIWEENGKYPNVIIELLSSSTAQTDRGSKKQIYQDIFRTPEYFWFDPESLEFVGFELLRGTYRELQPNEQGWVWSEQLELYLGIHQRKLRFFTREGQLVETPEEAALAQQQRAEQEQQRAEQEQQRAEQEQQRAEQEQQRAEQEQQRAEQEQQRAEQEQQRAEQEQQRAEQAEALLARYRERFGEFSEE
;
A
#
# COMPACT_ATOMS: atom_id res chain seq x y z
N MET A 1 -10.37 -30.98 -68.18
CA MET A 1 -9.16 -31.73 -67.75
C MET A 1 -8.73 -31.11 -66.44
N SER A 2 -9.23 -31.52 -65.28
CA SER A 2 -8.86 -32.74 -64.51
C SER A 2 -7.36 -32.95 -64.43
N PHE A 3 -6.78 -32.65 -63.26
CA PHE A 3 -5.57 -33.16 -62.57
C PHE A 3 -5.51 -32.26 -61.30
N THR A 4 -5.98 -32.59 -60.09
CA THR A 4 -5.73 -33.73 -59.19
C THR A 4 -4.26 -34.15 -59.07
N GLN A 5 -3.82 -34.20 -57.80
CA GLN A 5 -2.56 -34.74 -57.23
C GLN A 5 -1.34 -33.79 -57.29
N ASP A 6 -0.59 -33.48 -56.23
CA ASP A 6 -0.42 -34.13 -54.93
C ASP A 6 -0.09 -33.09 -53.83
N VAL A 7 -0.78 -33.21 -52.68
CA VAL A 7 -0.40 -32.56 -51.42
C VAL A 7 0.72 -33.40 -50.82
N LYS A 8 1.98 -33.02 -51.05
CA LYS A 8 3.11 -33.56 -50.31
C LYS A 8 3.22 -32.86 -48.96
N SER A 9 2.81 -33.61 -47.93
CA SER A 9 3.33 -33.60 -46.55
C SER A 9 4.08 -32.34 -46.11
N LEU A 10 3.39 -31.51 -45.31
CA LEU A 10 4.07 -30.69 -44.31
C LEU A 10 4.75 -31.66 -43.35
N ASP A 11 6.06 -31.84 -43.52
CA ASP A 11 6.87 -32.59 -42.58
C ASP A 11 6.73 -31.95 -41.21
N VAL A 12 6.09 -32.71 -40.32
CA VAL A 12 6.11 -32.49 -38.87
C VAL A 12 7.58 -32.38 -38.47
N ILE A 13 8.00 -31.18 -38.07
CA ILE A 13 9.33 -30.98 -37.49
C ILE A 13 9.40 -31.91 -36.28
N PRO A 14 10.30 -32.91 -36.25
CA PRO A 14 10.45 -33.79 -35.11
C PRO A 14 10.85 -32.94 -33.90
N GLN A 15 10.16 -33.11 -32.77
CA GLN A 15 10.43 -32.36 -31.54
C GLN A 15 11.77 -32.71 -30.86
N ASP A 16 12.60 -33.61 -31.41
CA ASP A 16 13.78 -34.13 -30.73
C ASP A 16 15.05 -34.12 -31.59
N VAL A 17 15.52 -32.93 -32.00
CA VAL A 17 16.94 -32.75 -32.35
C VAL A 17 17.41 -31.38 -31.86
N ILE A 18 17.55 -31.23 -30.54
CA ILE A 18 18.50 -30.26 -30.02
C ILE A 18 19.86 -31.00 -30.01
N PRO A 19 20.86 -30.59 -30.80
CA PRO A 19 22.19 -31.17 -30.74
C PRO A 19 22.69 -31.16 -29.29
N GLU A 20 23.16 -32.29 -28.78
CA GLU A 20 23.72 -32.45 -27.42
C GLU A 20 24.92 -31.52 -27.13
N ASP A 21 25.45 -30.84 -28.16
CA ASP A 21 26.57 -29.91 -28.08
C ASP A 21 26.19 -28.42 -28.14
N ILE A 22 24.90 -28.05 -28.06
CA ILE A 22 24.53 -26.64 -27.88
C ILE A 22 24.76 -26.25 -26.41
N ILE A 23 25.98 -25.83 -26.11
CA ILE A 23 26.32 -25.15 -24.87
C ILE A 23 25.67 -23.77 -24.94
N PHE A 24 24.52 -23.60 -24.31
CA PHE A 24 23.97 -22.28 -24.04
C PHE A 24 24.92 -21.54 -23.10
N PRO A 25 25.27 -20.27 -23.39
CA PRO A 25 26.03 -19.49 -22.43
C PRO A 25 25.23 -19.41 -21.11
N PRO A 26 25.89 -19.47 -19.95
CA PRO A 26 25.21 -19.32 -18.67
C PRO A 26 24.39 -18.03 -18.69
N GLY A 27 23.12 -18.11 -18.26
CA GLY A 27 22.16 -16.99 -18.38
C GLY A 27 22.51 -15.76 -17.55
N GLU A 28 23.57 -15.83 -16.74
CA GLU A 28 24.12 -14.74 -15.93
C GLU A 28 25.41 -14.20 -16.60
N ILE A 29 25.27 -13.60 -17.78
CA ILE A 29 26.38 -12.91 -18.45
C ILE A 29 26.41 -11.47 -17.95
N GLU A 30 27.49 -11.06 -17.31
CA GLU A 30 27.69 -9.67 -16.91
C GLU A 30 27.84 -8.76 -18.14
N SER A 31 27.27 -7.54 -18.05
CA SER A 31 27.34 -6.54 -19.11
C SER A 31 28.78 -6.08 -19.37
N ASN A 32 29.19 -5.93 -20.63
CA ASN A 32 30.52 -5.46 -21.05
C ASN A 32 30.49 -4.03 -21.62
N GLU A 33 29.59 -3.21 -21.07
CA GLU A 33 29.54 -1.75 -21.28
C GLU A 33 30.57 -1.07 -20.34
N PRO A 34 31.01 0.20 -20.59
CA PRO A 34 31.81 0.94 -19.60
C PRO A 34 31.14 0.83 -18.23
N PRO A 35 31.87 0.67 -17.10
CA PRO A 35 31.31 0.18 -15.84
C PRO A 35 30.09 0.99 -15.42
N LEU A 36 28.93 0.48 -15.81
CA LEU A 36 27.61 0.92 -15.40
C LEU A 36 27.28 0.10 -14.16
N GLU A 37 26.55 0.70 -13.24
CA GLU A 37 26.05 -0.02 -12.08
C GLU A 37 25.28 -1.26 -12.52
N THR A 38 25.46 -2.37 -11.79
CA THR A 38 24.60 -3.54 -11.97
C THR A 38 23.15 -3.13 -11.69
N TYR A 39 22.19 -3.87 -12.24
CA TYR A 39 20.78 -3.54 -12.00
C TYR A 39 20.43 -3.50 -10.51
N LEU A 40 20.96 -4.44 -9.72
CA LEU A 40 20.74 -4.49 -8.27
C LEU A 40 21.35 -3.27 -7.56
N HIS A 41 22.56 -2.86 -7.96
CA HIS A 41 23.21 -1.67 -7.42
C HIS A 41 22.38 -0.41 -7.70
N LEU A 42 22.00 -0.18 -8.96
CA LEU A 42 21.16 0.96 -9.36
C LEU A 42 19.83 0.98 -8.58
N GLN A 43 19.15 -0.16 -8.49
CA GLN A 43 17.88 -0.24 -7.75
C GLN A 43 18.07 0.06 -6.26
N GLN A 44 19.15 -0.43 -5.66
CA GLN A 44 19.44 -0.20 -4.25
C GLN A 44 19.79 1.26 -3.96
N MET A 45 20.58 1.91 -4.82
CA MET A 45 20.89 3.34 -4.70
C MET A 45 19.60 4.19 -4.82
N LEU A 46 18.78 3.93 -5.84
CA LEU A 46 17.52 4.64 -6.04
C LEU A 46 16.55 4.44 -4.87
N LEU A 47 16.52 3.24 -4.30
CA LEU A 47 15.72 2.92 -3.12
C LEU A 47 16.09 3.80 -1.92
N LEU A 48 17.39 3.90 -1.61
CA LEU A 48 17.87 4.70 -0.48
C LEU A 48 17.53 6.19 -0.65
N ILE A 49 17.75 6.73 -1.85
CA ILE A 49 17.43 8.13 -2.19
C ILE A 49 15.92 8.36 -2.04
N LYS A 50 15.08 7.53 -2.65
CA LYS A 50 13.62 7.65 -2.60
C LYS A 50 13.08 7.59 -1.18
N CYS A 51 13.59 6.68 -0.34
CA CYS A 51 13.17 6.56 1.06
C CYS A 51 13.45 7.84 1.83
N LEU A 52 14.67 8.40 1.72
CA LEU A 52 15.02 9.61 2.46
C LEU A 52 14.32 10.85 1.92
N ASP A 53 14.24 11.02 0.59
CA ASP A 53 13.50 12.12 -0.01
C ASP A 53 12.01 12.09 0.35
N TRP A 54 11.43 10.89 0.44
CA TRP A 54 10.06 10.75 0.91
C TRP A 54 9.92 11.07 2.39
N LEU A 55 10.77 10.50 3.25
CA LEU A 55 10.73 10.70 4.70
C LEU A 55 10.98 12.16 5.09
N TRP A 56 11.92 12.81 4.42
CA TRP A 56 12.36 14.18 4.68
C TRP A 56 11.83 15.20 3.67
N ARG A 57 10.73 14.89 2.96
CA ARG A 57 10.13 15.79 1.96
C ARG A 57 9.77 17.20 2.46
N GLU A 58 9.56 17.36 3.77
CA GLU A 58 9.27 18.66 4.41
C GLU A 58 10.54 19.37 4.91
N ARG A 59 11.73 18.80 4.68
CA ARG A 59 13.03 19.33 5.07
C ARG A 59 13.78 19.90 3.86
N ASN A 60 14.56 20.95 4.09
CA ASN A 60 15.44 21.56 3.09
C ASN A 60 16.89 21.73 3.58
N ASP A 61 17.23 21.07 4.69
CA ASP A 61 18.51 21.14 5.39
C ASP A 61 19.38 19.90 5.17
N TYR A 62 19.20 19.19 4.07
CA TYR A 62 20.04 18.03 3.71
C TYR A 62 20.27 17.96 2.19
N PHE A 63 21.23 17.14 1.77
CA PHE A 63 21.39 16.71 0.40
C PHE A 63 21.78 15.23 0.39
N ALA A 64 20.92 14.39 -0.20
CA ALA A 64 21.15 12.96 -0.38
C ALA A 64 21.26 12.65 -1.87
N THR A 65 22.29 11.90 -2.27
CA THR A 65 22.50 11.56 -3.68
C THR A 65 23.39 10.34 -3.81
N GLY A 66 23.58 9.88 -5.04
CA GLY A 66 24.49 8.80 -5.37
C GLY A 66 25.26 9.08 -6.65
N ASN A 67 26.39 8.42 -6.82
CA ASN A 67 27.27 8.52 -7.99
C ASN A 67 27.69 9.95 -8.35
N LEU A 68 27.77 10.84 -7.35
CA LEU A 68 28.17 12.23 -7.53
C LEU A 68 29.62 12.43 -7.06
N THR A 69 30.49 12.87 -7.96
CA THR A 69 31.91 13.12 -7.64
C THR A 69 32.06 14.15 -6.53
N ILE A 70 32.92 13.84 -5.55
CA ILE A 70 33.32 14.73 -4.46
C ILE A 70 34.73 15.27 -4.74
N TYR A 71 34.85 16.58 -4.91
CA TYR A 71 36.14 17.27 -5.06
C TYR A 71 36.60 17.81 -3.71
N TYR A 72 37.65 17.18 -3.15
CA TYR A 72 38.17 17.48 -1.82
C TYR A 72 39.60 18.06 -1.81
N SER A 73 40.30 18.04 -2.95
CA SER A 73 41.64 18.64 -3.08
C SER A 73 41.75 19.48 -4.35
N PRO A 74 42.10 20.78 -4.27
CA PRO A 74 42.33 21.63 -5.44
C PRO A 74 43.53 21.17 -6.30
N GLN A 75 44.47 20.42 -5.71
CA GLN A 75 45.62 19.86 -6.41
C GLN A 75 45.31 18.53 -7.10
N GLN A 76 44.12 17.96 -6.85
CA GLN A 76 43.65 16.79 -7.56
C GLN A 76 43.49 17.17 -9.03
N ARG A 77 44.34 16.59 -9.89
CA ARG A 77 44.14 16.71 -11.34
C ARG A 77 42.74 16.17 -11.66
N LYS A 78 42.05 16.77 -12.63
CA LYS A 78 40.72 16.34 -13.12
C LYS A 78 40.71 14.92 -13.73
N SER A 79 41.66 14.07 -13.38
CA SER A 79 41.85 12.70 -13.86
C SER A 79 41.79 11.67 -12.71
N GLU A 80 40.69 10.93 -12.72
CA GLU A 80 40.56 9.46 -12.68
C GLU A 80 40.74 8.58 -11.44
N ASP A 81 41.31 8.99 -10.30
CA ASP A 81 41.57 7.99 -9.23
C ASP A 81 40.49 7.89 -8.12
N PHE A 82 39.58 8.86 -7.99
CA PHE A 82 38.50 8.80 -7.00
C PHE A 82 37.14 9.07 -7.67
N ARG A 83 36.35 8.01 -7.81
CA ARG A 83 34.92 8.09 -8.15
C ARG A 83 34.15 8.43 -6.87
N GLY A 84 33.11 9.25 -6.99
CA GLY A 84 32.26 9.61 -5.85
C GLY A 84 31.64 8.37 -5.19
N PRO A 85 31.17 8.47 -3.94
CA PRO A 85 30.51 7.37 -3.28
C PRO A 85 29.20 6.99 -3.97
N ASP A 86 28.83 5.71 -3.87
CA ASP A 86 27.59 5.19 -4.45
C ASP A 86 26.34 5.87 -3.86
N PHE A 87 26.36 6.13 -2.56
CA PHE A 87 25.35 6.92 -1.88
C PHE A 87 25.97 7.73 -0.75
N PHE A 88 25.55 8.99 -0.59
CA PHE A 88 25.95 9.80 0.55
C PHE A 88 24.92 10.86 0.93
N VAL A 89 24.99 11.30 2.19
CA VAL A 89 24.16 12.36 2.75
C VAL A 89 25.05 13.45 3.36
N VAL A 90 24.75 14.70 3.04
CA VAL A 90 25.28 15.88 3.72
C VAL A 90 24.14 16.56 4.46
N LEU A 91 24.31 16.81 5.75
CA LEU A 91 23.34 17.49 6.61
C LEU A 91 23.64 18.99 6.73
N ASN A 92 22.65 19.74 7.18
CA ASN A 92 22.68 21.19 7.35
C ASN A 92 23.05 21.94 6.07
N THR A 93 22.65 21.46 4.89
CA THR A 93 22.92 22.10 3.59
C THR A 93 21.62 22.23 2.78
N GLU A 94 21.59 23.13 1.80
CA GLU A 94 20.42 23.31 0.96
C GLU A 94 20.18 22.09 0.07
N ASN A 95 18.93 21.59 0.05
CA ASN A 95 18.52 20.50 -0.81
C ASN A 95 18.27 21.00 -2.24
N LYS A 96 19.33 21.02 -3.04
CA LYS A 96 19.28 21.42 -4.45
C LYS A 96 20.12 20.52 -5.34
N PRO A 97 19.75 20.35 -6.62
CA PRO A 97 20.54 19.60 -7.58
C PRO A 97 21.95 20.16 -7.74
N ARG A 98 22.93 19.27 -7.86
CA ARG A 98 24.36 19.59 -8.05
C ARG A 98 24.95 18.72 -9.15
N LYS A 99 25.93 19.27 -9.88
CA LYS A 99 26.71 18.51 -10.87
C LYS A 99 27.87 17.74 -10.24
N SER A 100 28.33 18.20 -9.09
CA SER A 100 29.37 17.60 -8.26
C SER A 100 29.30 18.20 -6.87
N TRP A 101 29.88 17.53 -5.88
CA TRP A 101 30.06 18.09 -4.55
C TRP A 101 31.46 18.70 -4.44
N VAL A 102 31.57 20.03 -4.42
CA VAL A 102 32.86 20.74 -4.38
C VAL A 102 33.06 21.33 -3.00
N ILE A 103 33.97 20.76 -2.22
CA ILE A 103 34.02 21.01 -0.77
C ILE A 103 34.29 22.47 -0.42
N TRP A 104 35.19 23.15 -1.15
CA TRP A 104 35.49 24.56 -0.91
C TRP A 104 34.38 25.51 -1.38
N GLU A 105 33.46 25.07 -2.24
CA GLU A 105 32.26 25.82 -2.60
C GLU A 105 31.10 25.55 -1.63
N GLU A 106 31.11 24.40 -0.95
CA GLU A 106 30.11 23.96 0.04
C GLU A 106 30.52 24.30 1.49
N ASN A 107 31.31 25.35 1.69
CA ASN A 107 31.78 25.81 3.02
C ASN A 107 32.55 24.75 3.82
N GLY A 108 33.32 23.90 3.14
CA GLY A 108 34.13 22.87 3.79
C GLY A 108 33.32 21.65 4.27
N LYS A 109 32.06 21.50 3.85
CA LYS A 109 31.21 20.39 4.28
C LYS A 109 31.58 19.10 3.55
N TYR A 110 31.84 18.06 4.33
CA TYR A 110 31.99 16.68 3.89
C TYR A 110 30.69 15.91 4.15
N PRO A 111 30.50 14.74 3.50
CA PRO A 111 29.38 13.85 3.83
C PRO A 111 29.36 13.44 5.30
N ASN A 112 28.15 13.47 5.87
CA ASN A 112 27.83 12.95 7.19
C ASN A 112 27.76 11.41 7.16
N VAL A 113 27.17 10.88 6.09
CA VAL A 113 26.96 9.45 5.89
C VAL A 113 27.39 9.08 4.48
N ILE A 114 28.11 7.96 4.35
CA ILE A 114 28.43 7.33 3.08
C ILE A 114 28.02 5.86 3.14
N ILE A 115 27.39 5.37 2.07
CA ILE A 115 27.07 3.96 1.86
C ILE A 115 27.66 3.54 0.51
N GLU A 116 28.53 2.53 0.52
CA GLU A 116 29.05 1.88 -0.69
C GLU A 116 28.26 0.60 -0.97
N LEU A 117 27.90 0.39 -2.22
CA LEU A 117 27.17 -0.78 -2.68
C LEU A 117 28.17 -1.69 -3.39
N LEU A 118 28.59 -2.75 -2.70
CA LEU A 118 29.68 -3.59 -3.17
C LEU A 118 29.27 -4.39 -4.40
N SER A 119 30.21 -4.57 -5.32
CA SER A 119 30.16 -5.58 -6.37
C SER A 119 31.38 -6.51 -6.26
N SER A 120 31.33 -7.67 -6.93
CA SER A 120 32.46 -8.59 -7.06
C SER A 120 33.76 -7.88 -7.50
N SER A 121 33.64 -6.83 -8.31
CA SER A 121 34.76 -6.05 -8.86
C SER A 121 35.27 -4.91 -7.96
N THR A 122 34.46 -4.38 -7.03
CA THR A 122 34.79 -3.18 -6.23
C THR A 122 35.07 -3.47 -4.75
N ALA A 123 34.62 -4.61 -4.24
CA ALA A 123 34.67 -4.96 -2.82
C ALA A 123 36.04 -4.77 -2.15
N GLN A 124 37.15 -5.08 -2.84
CA GLN A 124 38.50 -4.93 -2.27
C GLN A 124 38.90 -3.46 -2.09
N THR A 125 38.51 -2.59 -3.02
CA THR A 125 38.81 -1.15 -2.99
C THR A 125 37.99 -0.45 -1.93
N ASP A 126 36.69 -0.76 -1.86
CA ASP A 126 35.76 -0.18 -0.89
C ASP A 126 36.17 -0.54 0.55
N ARG A 127 36.51 -1.80 0.81
CA ARG A 127 37.01 -2.28 2.11
C ARG A 127 38.40 -1.75 2.47
N GLY A 128 39.16 -1.27 1.49
CA GLY A 128 40.56 -0.86 1.63
C GLY A 128 40.75 0.66 1.55
N SER A 129 41.11 1.15 0.36
CA SER A 129 41.57 2.52 0.14
C SER A 129 40.48 3.58 0.31
N LYS A 130 39.25 3.31 -0.13
CA LYS A 130 38.12 4.23 0.05
C LYS A 130 37.78 4.43 1.51
N LYS A 131 37.67 3.34 2.30
CA LYS A 131 37.50 3.42 3.76
C LYS A 131 38.56 4.29 4.43
N GLN A 132 39.83 4.18 4.02
CA GLN A 132 40.91 5.03 4.53
C GLN A 132 40.72 6.50 4.15
N ILE A 133 40.35 6.81 2.91
CA ILE A 133 40.04 8.18 2.48
C ILE A 133 38.89 8.77 3.32
N TYR A 134 37.81 8.01 3.51
CA TYR A 134 36.67 8.46 4.32
C TYR A 134 37.06 8.71 5.77
N GLN A 135 37.92 7.85 6.31
CA GLN A 135 38.40 7.95 7.70
C GLN A 135 39.37 9.11 7.91
N ASP A 136 40.38 9.23 7.05
CA ASP A 136 41.57 10.04 7.33
C ASP A 136 41.48 11.42 6.70
N ILE A 137 40.83 11.52 5.54
CA ILE A 137 40.66 12.76 4.78
C ILE A 137 39.28 13.35 5.03
N PHE A 138 38.21 12.61 4.74
CA PHE A 138 36.86 13.18 4.80
C PHE A 138 36.37 13.35 6.21
N ARG A 139 36.89 12.52 7.13
CA ARG A 139 36.41 12.44 8.51
C ARG A 139 34.90 12.21 8.56
N THR A 140 34.38 11.41 7.62
CA THR A 140 32.95 11.11 7.51
C THR A 140 32.50 10.40 8.79
N PRO A 141 31.53 10.96 9.55
CA PRO A 141 31.08 10.41 10.82
C PRO A 141 30.66 8.94 10.73
N GLU A 142 29.88 8.57 9.71
CA GLU A 142 29.36 7.21 9.56
C GLU A 142 29.58 6.69 8.13
N TYR A 143 30.10 5.48 8.03
CA TYR A 143 30.40 4.81 6.78
C TYR A 143 29.82 3.40 6.79
N PHE A 144 29.15 3.01 5.72
CA PHE A 144 28.55 1.69 5.58
C PHE A 144 28.93 1.07 4.24
N TRP A 145 28.88 -0.26 4.17
CA TRP A 145 28.81 -0.96 2.91
C TRP A 145 27.73 -2.03 2.92
N PHE A 146 27.20 -2.32 1.73
CA PHE A 146 26.22 -3.37 1.51
C PHE A 146 26.48 -4.10 0.20
N ASP A 147 26.53 -5.43 0.24
CA ASP A 147 26.59 -6.28 -0.95
C ASP A 147 25.18 -6.82 -1.26
N PRO A 148 24.54 -6.42 -2.38
CA PRO A 148 23.20 -6.87 -2.73
C PRO A 148 23.11 -8.35 -3.13
N GLU A 149 24.23 -9.00 -3.45
CA GLU A 149 24.28 -10.42 -3.80
C GLU A 149 24.42 -11.29 -2.55
N SER A 150 25.49 -11.06 -1.78
CA SER A 150 25.80 -11.85 -0.57
C SER A 150 24.99 -11.44 0.66
N LEU A 151 24.37 -10.25 0.62
CA LEU A 151 23.69 -9.61 1.75
C LEU A 151 24.62 -9.26 2.92
N GLU A 152 25.92 -9.13 2.67
CA GLU A 152 26.85 -8.57 3.65
C GLU A 152 26.51 -7.10 3.90
N PHE A 153 26.29 -6.73 5.15
CA PHE A 153 26.05 -5.35 5.56
C PHE A 153 26.86 -5.04 6.82
N VAL A 154 27.68 -3.99 6.76
CA VAL A 154 28.51 -3.54 7.88
C VAL A 154 28.48 -2.02 7.96
N GLY A 155 28.38 -1.48 9.17
CA GLY A 155 28.45 -0.06 9.46
C GLY A 155 29.64 0.29 10.34
N PHE A 156 30.13 1.52 10.21
CA PHE A 156 31.26 2.05 10.96
C PHE A 156 30.97 3.46 11.46
N GLU A 157 31.37 3.75 12.69
CA GLU A 157 31.38 5.09 13.26
C GLU A 157 32.83 5.59 13.42
N LEU A 158 33.05 6.87 13.13
CA LEU A 158 34.36 7.49 13.28
C LEU A 158 34.57 7.93 14.72
N LEU A 159 35.35 7.16 15.48
CA LEU A 159 35.70 7.48 16.86
C LEU A 159 37.19 7.77 17.02
N ARG A 160 37.50 8.98 17.49
CA ARG A 160 38.89 9.45 17.73
C ARG A 160 39.79 9.31 16.49
N GLY A 161 39.23 9.54 15.31
CA GLY A 161 39.95 9.50 14.03
C GLY A 161 40.11 8.11 13.43
N THR A 162 39.46 7.07 13.98
CA THR A 162 39.48 5.71 13.43
C THR A 162 38.07 5.13 13.39
N TYR A 163 37.75 4.44 12.30
CA TYR A 163 36.47 3.75 12.17
C TYR A 163 36.39 2.54 13.08
N ARG A 164 35.31 2.44 13.83
CA ARG A 164 34.92 1.27 14.61
C ARG A 164 33.62 0.71 14.07
N GLU A 165 33.54 -0.61 14.01
CA GLU A 165 32.35 -1.30 13.53
C GLU A 165 31.18 -1.08 14.49
N LEU A 166 30.06 -0.63 13.95
CA LEU A 166 28.80 -0.49 14.66
C LEU A 166 28.18 -1.87 14.86
N GLN A 167 27.73 -2.14 16.08
CA GLN A 167 27.11 -3.42 16.41
C GLN A 167 25.63 -3.41 16.06
N PRO A 168 25.12 -4.43 15.33
CA PRO A 168 23.70 -4.53 15.05
C PRO A 168 22.92 -4.87 16.32
N ASN A 169 21.63 -4.50 16.34
CA ASN A 169 20.67 -4.92 17.36
C ASN A 169 20.22 -6.38 17.14
N GLU A 170 19.27 -6.86 17.96
CA GLU A 170 18.73 -8.22 17.89
C GLU A 170 18.09 -8.57 16.54
N GLN A 171 17.60 -7.56 15.80
CA GLN A 171 17.00 -7.67 14.48
C GLN A 171 18.05 -7.62 13.34
N GLY A 172 19.33 -7.46 13.68
CA GLY A 172 20.40 -7.30 12.69
C GLY A 172 20.50 -5.88 12.12
N TRP A 173 19.88 -4.88 12.76
CA TRP A 173 19.88 -3.50 12.29
C TRP A 173 20.95 -2.66 12.98
N VAL A 174 21.59 -1.78 12.23
CA VAL A 174 22.61 -0.85 12.71
C VAL A 174 22.00 0.54 12.86
N TRP A 175 22.20 1.18 14.01
CA TRP A 175 21.74 2.55 14.25
C TRP A 175 22.69 3.56 13.61
N SER A 176 22.13 4.53 12.86
CA SER A 176 22.82 5.72 12.38
C SER A 176 22.38 6.92 13.22
N GLU A 177 23.30 7.49 13.99
CA GLU A 177 23.09 8.73 14.74
C GLU A 177 22.95 9.93 13.80
N GLN A 178 23.58 9.92 12.62
CA GLN A 178 23.46 11.03 11.67
C GLN A 178 22.09 11.08 10.99
N LEU A 179 21.53 9.92 10.62
CA LEU A 179 20.21 9.86 9.96
C LEU A 179 19.07 9.76 10.97
N GLU A 180 19.35 9.43 12.24
CA GLU A 180 18.35 9.07 13.25
C GLU A 180 17.45 7.90 12.81
N LEU A 181 18.07 6.94 12.13
CA LEU A 181 17.42 5.78 11.52
C LEU A 181 18.24 4.52 11.76
N TYR A 182 17.55 3.39 11.87
CA TYR A 182 18.17 2.09 11.71
C TYR A 182 18.36 1.77 10.23
N LEU A 183 19.47 1.14 9.88
CA LEU A 183 19.73 0.53 8.58
C LEU A 183 19.74 -0.99 8.77
N GLY A 184 19.04 -1.71 7.91
CA GLY A 184 18.96 -3.16 7.99
C GLY A 184 18.46 -3.80 6.72
N ILE A 185 18.63 -5.12 6.63
CA ILE A 185 18.25 -5.88 5.45
C ILE A 185 16.78 -6.30 5.57
N HIS A 186 15.97 -5.93 4.57
CA HIS A 186 14.58 -6.33 4.46
C HIS A 186 14.29 -6.75 3.02
N GLN A 187 13.73 -7.95 2.85
CA GLN A 187 13.42 -8.51 1.52
C GLN A 187 14.63 -8.43 0.56
N ARG A 188 15.82 -8.80 1.06
CA ARG A 188 17.11 -8.77 0.33
C ARG A 188 17.58 -7.37 -0.10
N LYS A 189 17.04 -6.31 0.47
CA LYS A 189 17.43 -4.92 0.19
C LYS A 189 17.87 -4.23 1.47
N LEU A 190 18.83 -3.32 1.39
CA LEU A 190 19.14 -2.41 2.49
C LEU A 190 18.02 -1.37 2.61
N ARG A 191 17.44 -1.25 3.79
CA ARG A 191 16.29 -0.37 4.08
C ARG A 191 16.54 0.43 5.35
N PHE A 192 15.82 1.55 5.44
CA PHE A 192 15.78 2.37 6.65
C PHE A 192 14.57 1.98 7.51
N PHE A 193 14.74 2.07 8.82
CA PHE A 193 13.67 1.93 9.80
C PHE A 193 13.72 3.08 10.79
N THR A 194 12.54 3.55 11.22
CA THR A 194 12.43 4.58 12.25
C THR A 194 12.94 4.04 13.59
N ARG A 195 13.12 4.93 14.57
CA ARG A 195 13.50 4.58 15.94
C ARG A 195 12.54 3.57 16.58
N GLU A 196 11.26 3.61 16.20
CA GLU A 196 10.19 2.72 16.64
C GLU A 196 10.19 1.37 15.88
N GLY A 197 11.10 1.20 14.91
CA GLY A 197 11.22 0.00 14.10
C GLY A 197 10.24 -0.09 12.93
N GLN A 198 9.63 1.03 12.52
CA GLN A 198 8.76 1.08 11.35
C GLN A 198 9.60 1.19 10.08
N LEU A 199 9.25 0.41 9.04
CA LEU A 199 9.92 0.49 7.74
C LEU A 199 9.68 1.88 7.11
N VAL A 200 10.75 2.54 6.67
CA VAL A 200 10.63 3.78 5.88
C VAL A 200 10.19 3.42 4.47
N GLU A 201 8.97 3.82 4.13
CA GLU A 201 8.35 3.54 2.84
C GLU A 201 8.98 4.35 1.70
N THR A 202 8.95 3.79 0.48
CA THR A 202 9.11 4.59 -0.73
C THR A 202 7.81 5.34 -1.07
N PRO A 203 7.83 6.37 -1.94
CA PRO A 203 6.61 7.01 -2.41
C PRO A 203 5.61 6.02 -3.03
N GLU A 204 6.09 5.01 -3.75
CA GLU A 204 5.24 3.99 -4.36
C GLU A 204 4.59 3.06 -3.32
N GLU A 205 5.35 2.64 -2.30
CA GLU A 205 4.83 1.84 -1.18
C GLU A 205 3.77 2.62 -0.38
N ALA A 206 4.03 3.90 -0.09
CA ALA A 206 3.10 4.78 0.62
C ALA A 206 1.82 5.03 -0.20
N ALA A 207 1.94 5.23 -1.51
CA ALA A 207 0.79 5.42 -2.40
C ALA A 207 -0.08 4.15 -2.45
N LEU A 208 0.53 2.97 -2.54
CA LEU A 208 -0.21 1.70 -2.52
C LEU A 208 -0.92 1.49 -1.19
N ALA A 209 -0.25 1.78 -0.07
CA ALA A 209 -0.86 1.68 1.26
C ALA A 209 -2.04 2.64 1.41
N GLN A 210 -1.93 3.87 0.88
CA GLN A 210 -3.03 4.85 0.89
C GLN A 210 -4.20 4.38 0.03
N GLN A 211 -3.94 3.84 -1.17
CA GLN A 211 -4.99 3.29 -2.03
C GLN A 211 -5.75 2.16 -1.33
N GLN A 212 -5.02 1.20 -0.74
CA GLN A 212 -5.65 0.09 -0.02
C GLN A 212 -6.51 0.56 1.16
N ARG A 213 -6.07 1.59 1.90
CA ARG A 213 -6.86 2.18 2.98
C ARG A 213 -8.13 2.84 2.45
N ALA A 214 -8.03 3.62 1.38
CA ALA A 214 -9.18 4.27 0.74
C ALA A 214 -10.20 3.24 0.23
N GLU A 215 -9.74 2.15 -0.41
CA GLU A 215 -10.61 1.06 -0.87
C GLU A 215 -11.31 0.36 0.30
N GLN A 216 -10.60 0.11 1.42
CA GLN A 216 -11.20 -0.47 2.61
C GLN A 216 -12.24 0.46 3.26
N GLU A 217 -11.97 1.77 3.31
CA GLU A 217 -12.92 2.76 3.83
C GLU A 217 -14.17 2.85 2.94
N GLN A 218 -14.00 2.83 1.62
CA GLN A 218 -15.12 2.81 0.67
C GLN A 218 -15.98 1.55 0.87
N GLN A 219 -15.38 0.37 0.98
CA GLN A 219 -16.11 -0.88 1.23
C GLN A 219 -16.87 -0.85 2.56
N ARG A 220 -16.31 -0.24 3.61
CA ARG A 220 -16.99 -0.06 4.89
C ARG A 220 -18.19 0.88 4.77
N ALA A 221 -18.02 2.00 4.06
CA ALA A 221 -19.10 2.95 3.82
C ALA A 221 -20.24 2.33 3.00
N GLU A 222 -19.93 1.55 1.96
CA GLU A 222 -20.92 0.84 1.16
C GLU A 222 -21.68 -0.22 1.98
N GLN A 223 -20.98 -0.96 2.86
CA GLN A 223 -21.63 -1.90 3.77
C GLN A 223 -22.55 -1.21 4.78
N GLU A 224 -22.14 -0.05 5.30
CA GLU A 224 -22.95 0.74 6.21
C GLU A 224 -24.19 1.30 5.51
N GLN A 225 -24.04 1.80 4.28
CA GLN A 225 -25.17 2.26 3.47
C GLN A 225 -26.16 1.12 3.18
N GLN A 226 -25.68 -0.06 2.78
CA GLN A 226 -26.54 -1.23 2.54
C GLN A 226 -27.30 -1.65 3.80
N ARG A 227 -26.68 -1.56 4.99
CA ARG A 227 -27.35 -1.84 6.26
C ARG A 227 -28.43 -0.80 6.56
N ALA A 228 -28.12 0.48 6.37
CA ALA A 228 -29.08 1.56 6.56
C ALA A 228 -30.28 1.43 5.60
N GLU A 229 -30.04 1.10 4.33
CA GLU A 229 -31.11 0.85 3.35
C GLU A 229 -31.97 -0.37 3.74
N GLN A 230 -31.36 -1.47 4.21
CA GLN A 230 -32.10 -2.63 4.69
C GLN A 230 -32.94 -2.31 5.94
N GLU A 231 -32.40 -1.51 6.86
CA GLU A 231 -33.12 -1.09 8.06
C GLU A 231 -34.29 -0.17 7.70
N GLN A 232 -34.10 0.77 6.77
CA GLN A 232 -35.18 1.61 6.26
C GLN A 232 -36.28 0.77 5.58
N GLN A 233 -35.92 -0.19 4.73
CA GLN A 233 -36.90 -1.07 4.10
C GLN A 233 -37.68 -1.90 5.11
N ARG A 234 -37.04 -2.36 6.19
CA ARG A 234 -37.72 -3.07 7.29
C ARG A 234 -38.69 -2.14 8.03
N ALA A 235 -38.26 -0.92 8.34
CA ALA A 235 -39.11 0.08 8.99
C ALA A 235 -40.33 0.44 8.11
N GLU A 236 -40.15 0.60 6.80
CA GLU A 236 -41.24 0.84 5.85
C GLU A 236 -42.21 -0.34 5.77
N GLN A 237 -41.70 -1.58 5.74
CA GLN A 237 -42.55 -2.78 5.77
C GLN A 237 -43.33 -2.90 7.07
N GLU A 238 -42.72 -2.56 8.21
CA GLU A 238 -43.38 -2.57 9.51
C GLU A 238 -44.48 -1.51 9.59
N GLN A 239 -44.23 -0.30 9.08
CA GLN A 239 -45.25 0.75 8.95
C GLN A 239 -46.43 0.30 8.08
N GLN A 240 -46.17 -0.26 6.89
CA GLN A 240 -47.23 -0.76 6.01
C GLN A 240 -48.07 -1.86 6.67
N ARG A 241 -47.45 -2.75 7.45
CA ARG A 241 -48.19 -3.78 8.21
C ARG A 241 -49.06 -3.16 9.29
N ALA A 242 -48.53 -2.19 10.04
CA ALA A 242 -49.29 -1.48 11.06
C ALA A 242 -50.49 -0.73 10.46
N GLU A 243 -50.32 -0.07 9.32
CA GLU A 243 -51.42 0.60 8.59
C GLU A 243 -52.49 -0.39 8.12
N GLN A 244 -52.09 -1.54 7.57
CA GLN A 244 -53.04 -2.58 7.15
C GLN A 244 -53.81 -3.16 8.34
N GLU A 245 -53.15 -3.34 9.48
CA GLU A 245 -53.79 -3.83 10.70
C GLU A 245 -54.79 -2.82 11.26
N GLN A 246 -54.44 -1.52 11.26
CA GLN A 246 -55.38 -0.44 11.61
C GLN A 246 -56.60 -0.41 10.69
N GLN A 247 -56.41 -0.48 9.37
CA GLN A 247 -57.53 -0.50 8.41
C GLN A 247 -58.45 -1.70 8.62
N ARG A 248 -57.90 -2.87 8.96
CA ARG A 248 -58.72 -4.05 9.28
C ARG A 248 -59.52 -3.86 10.56
N ALA A 249 -58.90 -3.32 11.60
CA ALA A 249 -59.58 -3.03 12.86
C ALA A 249 -60.72 -2.01 12.65
N GLU A 250 -60.50 -0.95 11.86
CA GLU A 250 -61.55 0.02 11.51
C GLU A 250 -62.70 -0.61 10.73
N GLN A 251 -62.41 -1.46 9.74
CA GLN A 251 -63.46 -2.18 8.99
C GLN A 251 -64.26 -3.12 9.88
N GLU A 252 -63.60 -3.80 10.83
CA GLU A 252 -64.26 -4.71 11.76
C GLU A 252 -65.16 -3.94 12.73
N GLN A 253 -64.72 -2.78 13.24
CA GLN A 253 -65.56 -1.87 14.04
C GLN A 253 -66.78 -1.39 13.26
N GLN A 254 -66.61 -0.94 12.02
CA GLN A 254 -67.73 -0.50 11.18
C GLN A 254 -68.75 -1.61 10.92
N ARG A 255 -68.30 -2.87 10.73
CA ARG A 255 -69.19 -4.02 10.58
C ARG A 255 -69.96 -4.31 11.86
N ALA A 256 -69.30 -4.28 13.01
CA ALA A 256 -69.94 -4.47 14.31
C ALA A 256 -71.00 -3.38 14.58
N GLU A 257 -70.70 -2.12 14.27
CA GLU A 257 -71.67 -1.01 14.37
C GLU A 257 -72.88 -1.21 13.44
N GLN A 258 -72.66 -1.65 12.19
CA GLN A 258 -73.76 -1.93 11.26
C GLN A 258 -74.62 -3.12 11.71
N GLU A 259 -74.01 -4.17 12.26
CA GLU A 259 -74.76 -5.30 12.83
C GLU A 259 -75.59 -4.87 14.03
N GLN A 260 -75.04 -4.06 14.93
CA GLN A 260 -75.79 -3.50 16.05
C GLN A 260 -76.99 -2.67 15.58
N GLN A 261 -76.79 -1.76 14.62
CA GLN A 261 -77.88 -0.96 14.07
C GLN A 261 -78.97 -1.82 13.41
N ARG A 262 -78.60 -2.90 12.72
CA ARG A 262 -79.57 -3.83 12.14
C ARG A 262 -80.35 -4.57 13.22
N ALA A 263 -79.67 -5.07 14.25
CA ALA A 263 -80.32 -5.74 15.37
C ALA A 263 -81.29 -4.81 16.11
N GLU A 264 -80.92 -3.54 16.32
CA GLU A 264 -81.81 -2.53 16.92
C GLU A 264 -83.04 -2.25 16.03
N GLN A 265 -82.86 -2.08 14.71
CA GLN A 265 -83.98 -1.90 13.79
C GLN A 265 -84.91 -3.11 13.74
N GLU A 266 -84.35 -4.32 13.80
CA GLU A 266 -85.13 -5.56 13.81
C GLU A 266 -85.93 -5.70 15.11
N GLN A 267 -85.33 -5.38 16.26
CA GLN A 267 -86.04 -5.28 17.54
C GLN A 267 -87.18 -4.26 17.49
N GLN A 268 -86.92 -3.04 17.00
CA GLN A 268 -87.96 -2.02 16.87
C GLN A 268 -89.11 -2.46 15.95
N ARG A 269 -88.81 -3.16 14.85
CA ARG A 269 -89.84 -3.74 13.97
C ARG A 269 -90.63 -4.84 14.65
N ALA A 270 -89.97 -5.71 15.41
CA ALA A 270 -90.62 -6.76 16.18
C ALA A 270 -91.57 -6.16 17.22
N GLU A 271 -91.13 -5.16 17.98
CA GLU A 271 -91.96 -4.43 18.94
C GLU A 271 -93.15 -3.72 18.27
N GLN A 272 -92.94 -3.06 17.13
CA GLN A 272 -94.02 -2.43 16.37
C GLN A 272 -95.03 -3.45 15.84
N ALA A 273 -94.56 -4.59 15.33
CA ALA A 273 -95.42 -5.67 14.87
C ALA A 273 -96.22 -6.29 16.03
N GLU A 274 -95.59 -6.49 17.19
CA GLU A 274 -96.24 -6.99 18.40
C GLU A 274 -97.30 -6.00 18.91
N ALA A 275 -96.99 -4.69 18.94
CA ALA A 275 -97.95 -3.65 19.29
C ALA A 275 -99.14 -3.57 18.31
N LEU A 276 -98.90 -3.77 17.01
CA LEU A 276 -99.95 -3.86 15.99
C LEU A 276 -100.84 -5.10 16.18
N LEU A 277 -100.23 -6.27 16.46
CA LEU A 277 -100.95 -7.50 16.77
C LEU A 277 -101.78 -7.37 18.05
N ALA A 278 -101.24 -6.72 19.09
CA ALA A 278 -101.97 -6.44 20.32
C ALA A 278 -103.20 -5.55 20.06
N ARG A 279 -103.05 -4.46 19.28
CA ARG A 279 -104.18 -3.62 18.85
C ARG A 279 -105.19 -4.38 17.99
N TYR A 280 -104.73 -5.30 17.14
CA TYR A 280 -105.62 -6.12 16.33
C TYR A 280 -106.43 -7.09 17.20
N ARG A 281 -105.80 -7.77 18.18
CA ARG A 281 -106.49 -8.63 19.17
C ARG A 281 -107.51 -7.85 20.00
N GLU A 282 -107.19 -6.64 20.44
CA GLU A 282 -108.14 -5.76 21.17
C GLU A 282 -109.37 -5.39 20.34
N ARG A 283 -109.21 -5.25 19.01
CA ARG A 283 -110.27 -4.77 18.12
C ARG A 283 -111.13 -5.88 17.50
N PHE A 284 -110.56 -7.06 17.29
CA PHE A 284 -111.21 -8.14 16.54
C PHE A 284 -111.29 -9.49 17.29
N GLY A 285 -110.72 -9.59 18.50
CA GLY A 285 -110.66 -10.85 19.26
C GLY A 285 -109.57 -11.81 18.77
N GLU A 286 -109.32 -12.91 19.50
CA GLU A 286 -108.37 -13.93 19.07
C GLU A 286 -108.88 -14.70 17.85
N PHE A 287 -107.98 -15.01 16.92
CA PHE A 287 -108.27 -15.96 15.86
C PHE A 287 -108.51 -17.33 16.50
N SER A 288 -109.74 -17.82 16.41
CA SER A 288 -110.09 -19.21 16.63
C SER A 288 -109.45 -20.04 15.52
N GLU A 289 -108.39 -20.78 15.83
CA GLU A 289 -107.92 -21.88 14.99
C GLU A 289 -108.94 -23.04 15.12
N GLU A 290 -109.69 -23.30 14.04
CA GLU A 290 -110.32 -24.61 13.78
C GLU A 290 -109.33 -25.56 13.11
#